data_AF-A0A7Y2HIN5-F1
#
_entry.id   AF-A0A7Y2HIN5-F1
#
_cell.length_a   1.000
_cell.length_b   1.000
_cell.length_c   1.000
_cell.angle_alpha   90.00
_cell.angle_beta   90.00
_cell.angle_gamma   90.00
#
_symmetry.space_group_name_H-M   'P 1'
#
loop_
_entity.id
_entity.type
_entity.pdbx_description
1 polymer ?
#
loop_
_entity_poly.entity_id
_entity_poly.type
_entity_poly.pdbx_seq_one_letter_code
_entity_poly.pdbx_strand_id
1 'polypeptide(L)'
;MKQDLYTRRYPIGDFQFPEVVTINNVVLYIKEIESLPGKISDLCLGLPDEQYGNKYRKGSWNVRQLLFHITDSHSHSYIRFKWTLTEDRPIIKAYNESDWAVLSDGLHTPICEIVEELKIIQRRLGRVIRSLTEDELNRSFIHPETNKEITLGQLIAMYAWHGNHHLAHLKLAIQDPVDDYVPIDCNFYDELVLHAMKKTPLSIVKPESKTTVHFIKDIYTQEKEEYLLLDDESTIRLDNIASLKGESLILR
;
A
#
# COMPACT_ATOMS: atom_id res chain seq x y z
N MET A 1 2.62 20.30 -11.08
CA MET A 1 1.46 19.46 -10.67
C MET A 1 1.40 18.11 -11.39
N LYS A 2 1.18 18.00 -12.72
CA LYS A 2 1.11 16.68 -13.40
C LYS A 2 2.43 15.89 -13.39
N GLN A 3 3.56 16.56 -13.61
CA GLN A 3 4.89 15.91 -13.61
C GLN A 3 5.26 15.37 -12.21
N ASP A 4 4.93 16.12 -11.16
CA ASP A 4 5.19 15.78 -9.77
C ASP A 4 4.38 14.56 -9.29
N LEU A 5 3.10 14.48 -9.69
CA LEU A 5 2.25 13.32 -9.43
C LEU A 5 2.76 12.06 -10.14
N TYR A 6 3.27 12.19 -11.37
CA TYR A 6 3.85 11.07 -12.11
C TYR A 6 5.12 10.55 -11.43
N THR A 7 6.04 11.45 -11.05
CA THR A 7 7.29 11.07 -10.39
C THR A 7 7.05 10.44 -9.01
N ARG A 8 6.02 10.85 -8.28
CA ARG A 8 5.63 10.17 -7.03
C ARG A 8 4.97 8.81 -7.27
N ARG A 9 4.24 8.62 -8.39
CA ARG A 9 3.66 7.31 -8.76
C ARG A 9 4.73 6.34 -9.24
N TYR A 10 5.68 6.78 -10.06
CA TYR A 10 6.77 5.98 -10.64
C TYR A 10 8.15 6.59 -10.32
N PRO A 11 8.59 6.54 -9.05
CA PRO A 11 9.81 7.22 -8.59
C PRO A 11 11.10 6.67 -9.20
N ILE A 12 11.05 5.47 -9.77
CA ILE A 12 12.18 4.84 -10.48
C ILE A 12 11.86 4.57 -11.96
N GLY A 13 10.84 5.25 -12.50
CA GLY A 13 10.33 5.01 -13.86
C GLY A 13 9.49 3.74 -14.00
N ASP A 14 8.93 3.54 -15.19
CA ASP A 14 8.10 2.38 -15.52
C ASP A 14 8.94 1.11 -15.70
N PHE A 15 8.36 -0.04 -15.35
CA PHE A 15 8.94 -1.33 -15.69
C PHE A 15 8.87 -1.59 -17.19
N GLN A 16 9.98 -2.05 -17.76
CA GLN A 16 10.04 -2.53 -19.14
C GLN A 16 10.38 -4.02 -19.13
N PHE A 17 9.52 -4.83 -19.75
CA PHE A 17 9.75 -6.27 -19.85
C PHE A 17 10.99 -6.53 -20.74
N PRO A 18 12.02 -7.21 -20.23
CA PRO A 18 13.12 -7.63 -21.09
C PRO A 18 12.65 -8.73 -22.05
N GLU A 19 13.08 -8.64 -23.31
CA GLU A 19 12.81 -9.68 -24.32
C GLU A 19 13.53 -10.98 -24.00
N VAL A 20 14.79 -10.89 -23.53
CA VAL A 20 15.62 -12.03 -23.16
C VAL A 20 16.20 -11.79 -21.77
N VAL A 21 16.12 -12.81 -20.90
CA VAL A 21 16.72 -12.80 -19.57
C VAL A 21 17.76 -13.90 -19.48
N THR A 22 19.03 -13.49 -19.40
CA THR A 22 20.17 -14.41 -19.26
C THR A 22 20.46 -14.72 -17.79
N ILE A 23 21.26 -15.76 -17.53
CA ILE A 23 21.73 -16.07 -16.17
C ILE A 23 22.49 -14.90 -15.53
N ASN A 24 23.23 -14.11 -16.33
CA ASN A 24 23.92 -12.92 -15.84
C ASN A 24 22.92 -11.84 -15.39
N ASN A 25 21.79 -11.68 -16.09
CA ASN A 25 20.73 -10.79 -15.64
C ASN A 25 20.13 -11.28 -14.31
N VAL A 26 19.90 -12.60 -14.19
CA VAL A 26 19.37 -13.21 -12.97
C VAL A 26 20.27 -12.96 -11.76
N VAL A 27 21.60 -13.06 -11.91
CA VAL A 27 22.56 -12.75 -10.84
C VAL A 27 22.43 -11.31 -10.34
N LEU A 28 22.12 -10.35 -11.22
CA LEU A 28 21.89 -8.96 -10.83
C LEU A 28 20.53 -8.80 -10.15
N TYR A 29 19.47 -9.35 -10.73
CA TYR A 29 18.11 -9.21 -10.21
C TYR A 29 17.93 -9.89 -8.85
N ILE A 30 18.53 -11.07 -8.63
CA ILE A 30 18.42 -11.76 -7.34
C ILE A 30 19.10 -10.97 -6.23
N LYS A 31 20.21 -10.27 -6.52
CA LYS A 31 20.86 -9.39 -5.54
C LYS A 31 19.93 -8.25 -5.11
N GLU A 32 19.20 -7.66 -6.06
CA GLU A 32 18.22 -6.63 -5.75
C GLU A 32 17.09 -7.17 -4.90
N ILE A 33 16.53 -8.33 -5.27
CA ILE A 33 15.50 -9.01 -4.49
C ILE A 33 16.02 -9.23 -3.07
N GLU A 34 17.07 -10.02 -2.87
CA GLU A 34 17.54 -10.45 -1.55
C GLU A 34 18.02 -9.32 -0.63
N SER A 35 18.44 -8.19 -1.19
CA SER A 35 18.80 -7.01 -0.40
C SER A 35 17.61 -6.22 0.12
N LEU A 36 16.42 -6.38 -0.48
CA LEU A 36 15.22 -5.60 -0.17
C LEU A 36 14.80 -5.69 1.31
N PRO A 37 14.74 -6.87 1.97
CA PRO A 37 14.26 -6.96 3.34
C PRO A 37 15.21 -6.27 4.32
N GLY A 38 16.52 -6.27 4.03
CA GLY A 38 17.51 -5.49 4.79
C GLY A 38 17.29 -3.99 4.62
N LYS A 39 17.15 -3.52 3.37
CA LYS A 39 16.85 -2.11 3.07
C LYS A 39 15.55 -1.62 3.72
N ILE A 40 14.50 -2.46 3.74
CA ILE A 40 13.23 -2.16 4.40
C ILE A 40 13.39 -2.17 5.92
N SER A 41 14.11 -3.15 6.47
CA SER A 41 14.40 -3.24 7.89
C SER A 41 15.08 -1.97 8.39
N ASP A 42 16.12 -1.51 7.69
CA ASP A 42 16.88 -0.30 8.03
C ASP A 42 16.04 0.97 7.92
N LEU A 43 15.10 1.01 6.96
CA LEU A 43 14.26 2.17 6.70
C LEU A 43 13.05 2.26 7.65
N CYS A 44 12.46 1.13 8.01
CA CYS A 44 11.13 1.09 8.62
C CYS A 44 11.10 0.57 10.07
N LEU A 45 12.11 -0.17 10.54
CA LEU A 45 12.10 -0.60 11.95
C LEU A 45 12.49 0.55 12.87
N GLY A 46 11.65 0.79 13.87
CA GLY A 46 11.88 1.85 14.87
C GLY A 46 11.39 3.23 14.45
N LEU A 47 10.63 3.33 13.35
CA LEU A 47 9.89 4.56 13.05
C LEU A 47 8.88 4.86 14.18
N PRO A 48 8.62 6.15 14.49
CA PRO A 48 7.49 6.55 15.31
C PRO A 48 6.17 6.03 14.72
N ASP A 49 5.23 5.63 15.57
CA ASP A 49 4.00 4.96 15.14
C ASP A 49 3.17 5.79 14.13
N GLU A 50 3.15 7.11 14.29
CA GLU A 50 2.51 8.07 13.38
C GLU A 50 3.02 7.94 11.93
N GLN A 51 4.31 7.67 11.73
CA GLN A 51 4.92 7.60 10.40
C GLN A 51 4.48 6.37 9.61
N TYR A 52 3.96 5.32 10.27
CA TYR A 52 3.37 4.20 9.55
C TYR A 52 2.06 4.57 8.83
N GLY A 53 1.43 5.68 9.23
CA GLY A 53 0.26 6.28 8.60
C GLY A 53 0.57 7.17 7.40
N ASN A 54 1.83 7.57 7.21
CA ASN A 54 2.23 8.49 6.14
C ASN A 54 2.00 7.92 4.74
N LYS A 55 1.68 8.81 3.78
CA LYS A 55 1.44 8.48 2.37
C LYS A 55 2.46 9.19 1.47
N TYR A 56 2.87 8.51 0.40
CA TYR A 56 3.80 9.08 -0.58
C TYR A 56 3.10 9.93 -1.66
N ARG A 57 1.78 9.85 -1.78
CA ARG A 57 0.94 10.72 -2.62
C ARG A 57 -0.52 10.69 -2.14
N LYS A 58 -1.31 11.70 -2.52
CA LYS A 58 -2.76 11.70 -2.25
C LYS A 58 -3.42 10.42 -2.77
N GLY A 59 -4.22 9.78 -1.92
CA GLY A 59 -4.95 8.54 -2.21
C GLY A 59 -4.07 7.30 -2.42
N SER A 60 -2.79 7.32 -2.05
CA SER A 60 -1.98 6.09 -1.99
C SER A 60 -2.19 5.33 -0.70
N TRP A 61 -1.70 4.10 -0.71
CA TRP A 61 -1.41 3.36 0.52
C TRP A 61 -0.43 4.12 1.41
N ASN A 62 -0.58 3.90 2.71
CA ASN A 62 0.37 4.35 3.72
C ASN A 62 1.56 3.40 3.84
N VAL A 63 2.55 3.76 4.67
CA VAL A 63 3.75 2.94 4.91
C VAL A 63 3.39 1.52 5.37
N ARG A 64 2.46 1.35 6.31
CA ARG A 64 2.03 0.03 6.80
C ARG A 64 1.46 -0.84 5.69
N GLN A 65 0.52 -0.28 4.91
CA GLN A 65 -0.10 -0.97 3.79
C GLN A 65 0.90 -1.34 2.70
N LEU A 66 1.87 -0.46 2.42
CA LEU A 66 2.97 -0.76 1.48
C LEU A 66 3.83 -1.93 1.98
N LEU A 67 4.22 -1.95 3.26
CA LEU A 67 5.02 -3.04 3.83
C LEU A 67 4.30 -4.38 3.71
N PHE A 68 3.01 -4.40 4.07
CA PHE A 68 2.19 -5.59 3.98
C PHE A 68 2.02 -6.06 2.52
N HIS A 69 1.71 -5.13 1.61
CA HIS A 69 1.59 -5.42 0.17
C HIS A 69 2.87 -6.00 -0.43
N ILE A 70 4.05 -5.48 -0.07
CA ILE A 70 5.33 -6.04 -0.53
C ILE A 70 5.44 -7.50 -0.09
N THR A 71 5.12 -7.81 1.16
CA THR A 71 5.13 -9.18 1.68
C THR A 71 4.16 -10.09 0.92
N ASP A 72 2.89 -9.68 0.78
CA ASP A 72 1.86 -10.45 0.09
C ASP A 72 2.18 -10.70 -1.39
N SER A 73 2.63 -9.66 -2.08
CA SER A 73 2.99 -9.75 -3.49
C SER A 73 4.17 -10.68 -3.71
N HIS A 74 5.18 -10.65 -2.84
CA HIS A 74 6.32 -11.56 -2.91
C HIS A 74 5.93 -13.00 -2.52
N SER A 75 4.97 -13.19 -1.61
CA SER A 75 4.37 -14.51 -1.31
C SER A 75 3.65 -15.09 -2.52
N HIS A 76 2.83 -14.27 -3.21
CA HIS A 76 2.18 -14.67 -4.46
C HIS A 76 3.20 -14.99 -5.56
N SER A 77 4.25 -14.18 -5.69
CA SER A 77 5.38 -14.47 -6.59
C SER A 77 5.95 -15.85 -6.35
N TYR A 78 6.29 -16.15 -5.10
CA TYR A 78 6.86 -17.44 -4.71
C TYR A 78 5.96 -18.61 -5.11
N ILE A 79 4.65 -18.50 -4.94
CA ILE A 79 3.67 -19.52 -5.36
C ILE A 79 3.63 -19.62 -6.89
N ARG A 80 3.64 -18.50 -7.62
CA ARG A 80 3.66 -18.48 -9.10
C ARG A 80 4.90 -19.18 -9.65
N PHE A 81 6.07 -18.99 -9.03
CA PHE A 81 7.28 -19.76 -9.37
C PHE A 81 7.04 -21.26 -9.21
N LYS A 82 6.43 -21.68 -8.10
CA LYS A 82 6.16 -23.11 -7.85
C LYS A 82 5.23 -23.70 -8.89
N TRP A 83 4.09 -23.07 -9.17
CA TRP A 83 3.17 -23.52 -10.23
C TRP A 83 3.87 -23.61 -11.59
N THR A 84 4.58 -22.55 -11.99
CA THR A 84 5.25 -22.51 -13.30
C THR A 84 6.30 -23.60 -13.46
N LEU A 85 7.01 -23.96 -12.37
CA LEU A 85 8.00 -25.04 -12.38
C LEU A 85 7.38 -26.44 -12.39
N THR A 86 6.16 -26.60 -11.89
CA THR A 86 5.52 -27.92 -11.75
C THR A 86 4.40 -28.19 -12.75
N GLU A 87 3.93 -27.18 -13.47
CA GLU A 87 2.81 -27.25 -14.39
C GLU A 87 3.21 -26.72 -15.77
N ASP A 88 2.61 -27.26 -16.82
CA ASP A 88 2.83 -26.78 -18.20
C ASP A 88 2.00 -25.53 -18.45
N ARG A 89 2.68 -24.38 -18.52
CA ARG A 89 2.11 -23.05 -18.81
C ARG A 89 0.78 -22.77 -18.09
N PRO A 90 0.77 -22.78 -16.74
CA PRO A 90 -0.46 -22.65 -15.97
C PRO A 90 -1.08 -21.26 -16.12
N ILE A 91 -2.40 -21.19 -15.97
CA ILE A 91 -3.10 -19.92 -15.72
C ILE A 91 -3.05 -19.67 -14.22
N ILE A 92 -2.32 -18.64 -13.79
CA ILE A 92 -2.18 -18.34 -12.36
C ILE A 92 -3.46 -17.73 -11.77
N LYS A 93 -3.54 -17.68 -10.44
CA LYS A 93 -4.55 -16.88 -9.74
C LYS A 93 -4.11 -15.42 -9.62
N ALA A 94 -4.96 -14.50 -10.07
CA ALA A 94 -4.86 -13.07 -9.75
C ALA A 94 -5.56 -12.77 -8.41
N TYR A 95 -5.22 -11.64 -7.80
CA TYR A 95 -5.81 -11.18 -6.55
C TYR A 95 -5.97 -9.65 -6.59
N ASN A 96 -6.98 -9.13 -5.89
CA ASN A 96 -7.18 -7.69 -5.78
C ASN A 96 -6.28 -7.14 -4.66
N GLU A 97 -5.17 -6.54 -5.04
CA GLU A 97 -4.16 -6.01 -4.11
C GLU A 97 -4.75 -4.93 -3.17
N SER A 98 -5.71 -4.13 -3.66
CA SER A 98 -6.36 -3.09 -2.86
C SER A 98 -7.26 -3.67 -1.76
N ASP A 99 -7.99 -4.75 -2.06
CA ASP A 99 -8.84 -5.42 -1.07
C ASP A 99 -7.99 -6.12 0.00
N TRP A 100 -6.82 -6.65 -0.38
CA TRP A 100 -5.88 -7.28 0.56
C TRP A 100 -5.20 -6.26 1.47
N ALA A 101 -4.81 -5.10 0.94
CA ALA A 101 -4.13 -4.05 1.67
C ALA A 101 -4.95 -3.41 2.82
N VAL A 102 -6.23 -3.75 2.95
CA VAL A 102 -7.12 -3.25 4.03
C VAL A 102 -7.59 -4.37 4.97
N LEU A 103 -7.09 -5.60 4.82
CA LEU A 103 -7.44 -6.69 5.70
C LEU A 103 -6.86 -6.51 7.10
N SER A 104 -7.62 -6.97 8.10
CA SER A 104 -7.34 -6.77 9.52
C SER A 104 -6.00 -7.36 9.96
N ASP A 105 -5.55 -8.46 9.37
CA ASP A 105 -4.28 -9.10 9.71
C ASP A 105 -3.10 -8.19 9.31
N GLY A 106 -3.09 -7.65 8.09
CA GLY A 106 -2.04 -6.71 7.66
C GLY A 106 -2.05 -5.40 8.44
N LEU A 107 -3.23 -4.89 8.79
CA LEU A 107 -3.37 -3.63 9.53
C LEU A 107 -2.93 -3.71 10.99
N HIS A 108 -2.99 -4.89 11.62
CA HIS A 108 -2.72 -5.05 13.05
C HIS A 108 -1.48 -5.90 13.37
N THR A 109 -0.91 -6.61 12.41
CA THR A 109 0.35 -7.33 12.62
C THR A 109 1.48 -6.36 12.97
N PRO A 110 2.31 -6.65 13.99
CA PRO A 110 3.48 -5.83 14.31
C PRO A 110 4.43 -5.70 13.10
N ILE A 111 4.98 -4.50 12.88
CA ILE A 111 5.82 -4.21 11.70
C ILE A 111 7.06 -5.13 11.64
N CYS A 112 7.63 -5.46 12.79
CA CYS A 112 8.76 -6.40 12.86
C CYS A 112 8.39 -7.80 12.35
N GLU A 113 7.17 -8.28 12.59
CA GLU A 113 6.70 -9.58 12.12
C GLU A 113 6.50 -9.57 10.59
N ILE A 114 5.92 -8.50 10.03
CA ILE A 114 5.77 -8.32 8.58
C ILE A 114 7.15 -8.35 7.88
N VAL A 115 8.15 -7.67 8.47
CA VAL A 115 9.53 -7.64 7.95
C VAL A 115 10.21 -9.00 8.07
N GLU A 116 10.02 -9.74 9.16
CA GLU A 116 10.56 -11.10 9.31
C GLU A 116 9.90 -12.09 8.35
N GLU A 117 8.60 -11.97 8.10
CA GLU A 117 7.90 -12.73 7.08
C GLU A 117 8.53 -12.47 5.70
N LEU A 118 8.67 -11.20 5.30
CA LEU A 118 9.31 -10.84 4.03
C LEU A 118 10.72 -11.45 3.91
N LYS A 119 11.53 -11.39 4.98
CA LYS A 119 12.86 -12.04 5.02
C LYS A 119 12.77 -13.54 4.75
N ILE A 120 11.81 -14.24 5.35
CA ILE A 120 11.60 -15.69 5.13
C ILE A 120 11.22 -15.98 3.68
N ILE A 121 10.22 -15.28 3.14
CA ILE A 121 9.72 -15.51 1.78
C ILE A 121 10.82 -15.25 0.77
N GLN A 122 11.56 -14.15 0.93
CA GLN A 122 12.66 -13.83 0.03
C GLN A 122 13.81 -14.83 0.08
N ARG A 123 14.18 -15.36 1.26
CA ARG A 123 15.16 -16.44 1.34
C ARG A 123 14.69 -17.69 0.59
N ARG A 124 13.40 -18.04 0.69
CA ARG A 124 12.83 -19.18 -0.05
C ARG A 124 12.81 -18.91 -1.54
N LEU A 125 12.41 -17.71 -1.96
CA LEU A 125 12.38 -17.29 -3.35
C LEU A 125 13.79 -17.27 -3.95
N GLY A 126 14.77 -16.69 -3.28
CA GLY A 126 16.16 -16.66 -3.72
C GLY A 126 16.76 -18.05 -3.90
N ARG A 127 16.40 -19.02 -3.03
CA ARG A 127 16.79 -20.43 -3.22
C ARG A 127 16.19 -21.04 -4.50
N VAL A 128 14.91 -20.75 -4.80
CA VAL A 128 14.27 -21.21 -6.04
C VAL A 128 14.94 -20.56 -7.26
N ILE A 129 15.15 -19.25 -7.23
CA ILE A 129 15.75 -18.52 -8.37
C ILE A 129 17.18 -19.03 -8.67
N ARG A 130 17.99 -19.28 -7.63
CA ARG A 130 19.35 -19.82 -7.81
C ARG A 130 19.42 -21.24 -8.35
N SER A 131 18.35 -22.03 -8.21
CA SER A 131 18.33 -23.40 -8.70
C SER A 131 17.87 -23.51 -10.15
N LEU A 132 17.42 -22.41 -10.78
CA LEU A 132 16.88 -22.44 -12.12
C LEU A 132 17.98 -22.70 -13.16
N THR A 133 17.67 -23.61 -14.07
CA THR A 133 18.40 -23.79 -15.33
C THR A 133 17.99 -22.73 -16.37
N GLU A 134 18.76 -22.60 -17.45
CA GLU A 134 18.40 -21.69 -18.57
C GLU A 134 17.06 -22.08 -19.21
N ASP A 135 16.77 -23.38 -19.35
CA ASP A 135 15.48 -23.85 -19.87
C ASP A 135 14.33 -23.52 -18.92
N GLU A 136 14.52 -23.66 -17.61
CA GLU A 136 13.49 -23.31 -16.62
C GLU A 136 13.23 -21.81 -16.56
N LEU A 137 14.22 -20.95 -16.82
CA LEU A 137 14.01 -19.50 -16.93
C LEU A 137 13.01 -19.13 -18.05
N ASN A 138 12.94 -19.96 -19.09
CA ASN A 138 12.03 -19.78 -20.22
C ASN A 138 10.65 -20.40 -20.01
N ARG A 139 10.44 -21.18 -18.93
CA ARG A 139 9.09 -21.61 -18.54
C ARG A 139 8.24 -20.39 -18.21
N SER A 140 6.95 -20.48 -18.51
CA SER A 140 6.04 -19.35 -18.46
C SER A 140 4.71 -19.71 -17.79
N PHE A 141 3.96 -18.68 -17.43
CA PHE A 141 2.58 -18.78 -17.02
C PHE A 141 1.73 -17.73 -17.75
N ILE A 142 0.42 -17.89 -17.74
CA ILE A 142 -0.54 -16.93 -18.29
C ILE A 142 -1.18 -16.13 -17.15
N HIS A 143 -1.11 -14.80 -17.21
CA HIS A 143 -1.83 -13.93 -16.29
C HIS A 143 -3.30 -13.81 -16.74
N PRO A 144 -4.29 -14.20 -15.92
CA PRO A 144 -5.68 -14.34 -16.37
C PRO A 144 -6.32 -13.00 -16.80
N GLU A 145 -5.95 -11.89 -16.17
CA GLU A 145 -6.57 -10.58 -16.46
C GLU A 145 -6.00 -9.88 -17.70
N THR A 146 -4.73 -10.12 -18.02
CA THR A 146 -4.05 -9.45 -19.14
C THR A 146 -3.85 -10.38 -20.32
N ASN A 147 -4.12 -11.68 -20.14
CA ASN A 147 -3.82 -12.76 -21.07
C ASN A 147 -2.36 -12.77 -21.57
N LYS A 148 -1.45 -12.13 -20.82
CA LYS A 148 -0.03 -12.08 -21.13
C LYS A 148 0.65 -13.34 -20.64
N GLU A 149 1.49 -13.90 -21.49
CA GLU A 149 2.45 -14.92 -21.15
C GLU A 149 3.69 -14.27 -20.54
N ILE A 150 4.10 -14.72 -19.36
CA ILE A 150 5.23 -14.18 -18.61
C ILE A 150 6.19 -15.31 -18.29
N THR A 151 7.44 -15.20 -18.71
CA THR A 151 8.49 -16.19 -18.37
C THR A 151 8.98 -16.01 -16.94
N LEU A 152 9.58 -17.05 -16.35
CA LEU A 152 10.20 -16.94 -15.04
C LEU A 152 11.33 -15.92 -15.03
N GLY A 153 12.13 -15.83 -16.10
CA GLY A 153 13.13 -14.77 -16.26
C GLY A 153 12.52 -13.37 -16.17
N GLN A 154 11.42 -13.12 -16.88
CA GLN A 154 10.70 -11.84 -16.83
C GLN A 154 10.08 -11.58 -15.46
N LEU A 155 9.56 -12.61 -14.80
CA LEU A 155 9.03 -12.51 -13.43
C LEU A 155 10.13 -12.08 -12.44
N ILE A 156 11.34 -12.64 -12.55
CA ILE A 156 12.50 -12.24 -11.72
C ILE A 156 12.81 -10.75 -11.93
N ALA A 157 12.90 -10.30 -13.18
CA ALA A 157 13.17 -8.89 -13.51
C ALA A 157 12.08 -7.96 -12.95
N MET A 158 10.82 -8.36 -13.10
CA MET A 158 9.66 -7.60 -12.60
C MET A 158 9.69 -7.46 -11.08
N TYR A 159 10.01 -8.52 -10.34
CA TYR A 159 10.06 -8.46 -8.88
C TYR A 159 11.28 -7.74 -8.33
N ALA A 160 12.40 -7.70 -9.07
CA ALA A 160 13.52 -6.83 -8.75
C ALA A 160 13.15 -5.34 -8.91
N TRP A 161 12.38 -4.98 -9.94
CA TRP A 161 11.84 -3.63 -10.09
C TRP A 161 10.78 -3.32 -9.04
N HIS A 162 9.81 -4.21 -8.83
CA HIS A 162 8.67 -4.02 -7.92
C HIS A 162 9.12 -3.77 -6.48
N GLY A 163 10.07 -4.56 -5.99
CA GLY A 163 10.66 -4.34 -4.66
C GLY A 163 11.35 -2.98 -4.54
N ASN A 164 12.17 -2.60 -5.51
CA ASN A 164 12.85 -1.30 -5.51
C ASN A 164 11.88 -0.12 -5.72
N HIS A 165 10.81 -0.33 -6.49
CA HIS A 165 9.76 0.64 -6.73
C HIS A 165 9.01 0.99 -5.44
N HIS A 166 8.56 -0.02 -4.69
CA HIS A 166 7.90 0.22 -3.41
C HIS A 166 8.86 0.65 -2.30
N LEU A 167 10.12 0.23 -2.33
CA LEU A 167 11.14 0.80 -1.45
C LEU A 167 11.29 2.32 -1.69
N ALA A 168 11.21 2.78 -2.93
CA ALA A 168 11.24 4.21 -3.24
C ALA A 168 9.95 4.93 -2.75
N HIS A 169 8.77 4.28 -2.83
CA HIS A 169 7.55 4.81 -2.20
C HIS A 169 7.67 4.91 -0.68
N LEU A 170 8.23 3.90 -0.01
CA LEU A 170 8.48 3.94 1.43
C LEU A 170 9.39 5.12 1.79
N LYS A 171 10.48 5.32 1.04
CA LYS A 171 11.37 6.48 1.23
C LYS A 171 10.62 7.81 1.08
N LEU A 172 9.80 7.95 0.05
CA LEU A 172 8.99 9.16 -0.15
C LEU A 172 8.01 9.39 1.00
N ALA A 173 7.27 8.36 1.44
CA ALA A 173 6.33 8.49 2.54
C ALA A 173 7.01 8.85 3.88
N ILE A 174 8.27 8.47 4.08
CA ILE A 174 9.01 8.76 5.31
C ILE A 174 9.70 10.14 5.24
N GLN A 175 10.24 10.51 4.09
CA GLN A 175 11.08 11.71 3.94
C GLN A 175 10.32 12.95 3.46
N ASP A 176 9.29 12.75 2.64
CA ASP A 176 8.49 13.81 2.02
C ASP A 176 7.01 13.36 1.93
N PRO A 177 6.37 13.05 3.08
CA PRO A 177 4.97 12.62 3.11
C PRO A 177 4.06 13.69 2.53
N VAL A 178 3.01 13.24 1.83
CA VAL A 178 1.92 14.15 1.46
C VAL A 178 0.91 14.17 2.59
N ASP A 179 0.64 15.37 3.11
CA ASP A 179 -0.56 15.62 3.91
C ASP A 179 -1.78 15.29 3.05
N ASP A 180 -2.48 14.20 3.39
CA ASP A 180 -3.73 13.85 2.71
C ASP A 180 -4.94 14.54 3.32
N TYR A 181 -4.71 15.28 4.42
CA TYR A 181 -5.66 16.14 5.06
C TYR A 181 -6.15 17.22 4.11
N VAL A 182 -7.47 17.28 3.93
CA VAL A 182 -8.13 18.38 3.23
C VAL A 182 -8.82 19.24 4.29
N PRO A 183 -8.32 20.46 4.57
CA PRO A 183 -9.00 21.37 5.49
C PRO A 183 -10.46 21.54 5.09
N ILE A 184 -11.36 21.40 6.06
CA ILE A 184 -12.79 21.57 5.81
C ILE A 184 -13.13 23.05 5.61
N ASP A 185 -14.22 23.31 4.88
CA ASP A 185 -14.70 24.68 4.67
C ASP A 185 -15.00 25.37 6.01
N CYS A 186 -14.63 26.64 6.16
CA CYS A 186 -14.83 27.37 7.42
C CYS A 186 -16.30 27.41 7.86
N ASN A 187 -17.26 27.48 6.92
CA ASN A 187 -18.68 27.45 7.29
C ASN A 187 -19.10 26.08 7.82
N PHE A 188 -18.47 25.01 7.32
CA PHE A 188 -18.67 23.64 7.82
C PHE A 188 -18.11 23.48 9.24
N TYR A 189 -16.92 24.03 9.49
CA TYR A 189 -16.33 24.07 10.82
C TYR A 189 -17.24 24.82 11.81
N ASP A 190 -17.75 25.99 11.42
CA ASP A 190 -18.66 26.79 12.24
C ASP A 190 -19.97 26.04 12.57
N GLU A 191 -20.52 25.27 11.63
CA GLU A 191 -21.71 24.46 11.89
C GLU A 191 -21.45 23.38 12.96
N LEU A 192 -20.30 22.71 12.89
CA LEU A 192 -19.91 21.71 13.87
C LEU A 192 -19.72 22.33 15.26
N VAL A 193 -19.09 23.50 15.34
CA VAL A 193 -18.95 24.26 16.60
C VAL A 193 -20.33 24.61 17.17
N LEU A 194 -21.27 25.05 16.35
CA LEU A 194 -22.64 25.33 16.80
C LEU A 194 -23.34 24.09 17.35
N HIS A 195 -23.16 22.93 16.72
CA HIS A 195 -23.69 21.66 17.19
C HIS A 195 -23.08 21.23 18.53
N ALA A 196 -21.76 21.38 18.69
CA ALA A 196 -21.05 21.13 19.93
C ALA A 196 -21.55 22.04 21.07
N MET A 197 -21.65 23.35 20.82
CA MET A 197 -22.12 24.34 21.80
C MET A 197 -23.56 24.09 22.24
N LYS A 198 -24.45 23.79 21.29
CA LYS A 198 -25.88 23.55 21.57
C LYS A 198 -26.15 22.14 22.09
N LYS A 199 -25.15 21.26 22.09
CA LYS A 199 -25.30 19.82 22.37
C LYS A 199 -26.46 19.23 21.57
N THR A 200 -26.52 19.56 20.29
CA THR A 200 -27.57 19.04 19.39
C THR A 200 -27.03 17.84 18.62
N PRO A 201 -27.78 16.72 18.58
CA PRO A 201 -27.31 15.51 17.92
C PRO A 201 -27.16 15.75 16.41
N LEU A 202 -26.19 15.08 15.81
CA LEU A 202 -25.77 15.26 14.44
C LEU A 202 -25.78 13.92 13.72
N SER A 203 -26.41 13.85 12.54
CA SER A 203 -26.30 12.70 11.65
C SER A 203 -25.00 12.80 10.86
N ILE A 204 -24.08 11.87 11.11
CA ILE A 204 -22.76 11.80 10.48
C ILE A 204 -22.79 10.68 9.44
N VAL A 205 -22.36 11.02 8.22
CA VAL A 205 -22.16 10.05 7.14
C VAL A 205 -20.67 9.97 6.86
N LYS A 206 -20.06 8.79 7.02
CA LYS A 206 -18.70 8.51 6.53
C LYS A 206 -18.79 7.90 5.12
N PRO A 207 -17.78 8.10 4.25
CA PRO A 207 -17.70 7.38 2.97
C PRO A 207 -17.91 5.88 3.20
N GLU A 208 -18.87 5.28 2.49
CA GLU A 208 -19.16 3.84 2.50
C GLU A 208 -19.71 3.25 3.82
N SER A 209 -20.11 4.08 4.79
CA SER A 209 -20.70 3.64 6.06
C SER A 209 -22.18 4.01 6.19
N LYS A 210 -22.90 3.32 7.08
CA LYS A 210 -24.25 3.73 7.50
C LYS A 210 -24.18 5.05 8.28
N THR A 211 -25.21 5.87 8.13
CA THR A 211 -25.41 7.08 8.94
C THR A 211 -25.46 6.73 10.43
N THR A 212 -24.68 7.43 11.24
CA THR A 212 -24.75 7.34 12.71
C THR A 212 -25.16 8.68 13.30
N VAL A 213 -25.71 8.69 14.51
CA VAL A 213 -26.17 9.91 15.19
C VAL A 213 -25.43 10.06 16.51
N HIS A 214 -24.73 11.18 16.68
CA HIS A 214 -23.87 11.43 17.83
C HIS A 214 -23.96 12.87 18.32
N PHE A 215 -23.51 13.11 19.55
CA PHE A 215 -23.22 14.47 20.04
C PHE A 215 -21.73 14.76 19.86
N ILE A 216 -21.39 15.99 19.49
CA ILE A 216 -19.99 16.43 19.47
C ILE A 216 -19.60 16.80 20.89
N LYS A 217 -18.63 16.06 21.43
CA LYS A 217 -18.03 16.30 22.75
C LYS A 217 -16.92 17.36 22.65
N ASP A 218 -16.10 17.30 21.60
CA ASP A 218 -15.05 18.29 21.34
C ASP A 218 -14.70 18.38 19.85
N ILE A 219 -14.08 19.48 19.45
CA ILE A 219 -13.46 19.67 18.15
C ILE A 219 -12.03 20.14 18.39
N TYR A 220 -11.05 19.38 17.91
CA TYR A 220 -9.65 19.65 18.20
C TYR A 220 -8.78 19.47 16.96
N THR A 221 -7.62 20.11 16.98
CA THR A 221 -6.60 19.94 15.95
C THR A 221 -5.45 19.12 16.52
N GLN A 222 -5.05 18.08 15.81
CA GLN A 222 -3.87 17.29 16.11
C GLN A 222 -3.04 17.16 14.83
N GLU A 223 -1.75 17.51 14.91
CA GLU A 223 -0.82 17.37 13.77
C GLU A 223 -1.28 18.07 12.48
N LYS A 224 -1.96 19.24 12.62
CA LYS A 224 -2.56 20.06 11.54
C LYS A 224 -3.82 19.48 10.89
N GLU A 225 -4.32 18.36 11.40
CA GLU A 225 -5.59 17.77 10.99
C GLU A 225 -6.67 18.11 12.02
N GLU A 226 -7.91 18.27 11.57
CA GLU A 226 -9.03 18.62 12.45
C GLU A 226 -9.91 17.38 12.71
N TYR A 227 -10.35 17.22 13.96
CA TYR A 227 -11.06 16.04 14.46
C TYR A 227 -12.31 16.41 15.26
N LEU A 228 -13.32 15.54 15.19
CA LEU A 228 -14.41 15.46 16.17
C LEU A 228 -14.06 14.40 17.23
N LEU A 229 -14.32 14.73 18.49
CA LEU A 229 -14.53 13.77 19.56
C LEU A 229 -16.05 13.63 19.78
N LEU A 230 -16.56 12.41 19.74
CA LEU A 230 -17.98 12.11 19.92
C LEU A 230 -18.29 11.67 21.37
N ASP A 231 -19.56 11.58 21.69
CA ASP A 231 -20.07 11.18 23.01
C ASP A 231 -19.81 9.73 23.38
N ASP A 232 -19.55 8.87 22.40
CA ASP A 232 -19.11 7.48 22.60
C ASP A 232 -17.57 7.34 22.69
N GLU A 233 -16.86 8.47 22.85
CA GLU A 233 -15.40 8.59 22.87
C GLU A 233 -14.72 8.23 21.54
N SER A 234 -15.46 7.98 20.47
CA SER A 234 -14.89 7.78 19.14
C SER A 234 -14.44 9.11 18.54
N THR A 235 -13.41 9.06 17.70
CA THR A 235 -12.90 10.22 16.98
C THR A 235 -13.14 10.09 15.47
N ILE A 236 -13.37 11.23 14.81
CA ILE A 236 -13.57 11.30 13.36
C ILE A 236 -12.74 12.46 12.81
N ARG A 237 -11.86 12.20 11.86
CA ARG A 237 -11.16 13.25 11.11
C ARG A 237 -12.15 13.99 10.21
N LEU A 238 -12.13 15.32 10.23
CA LEU A 238 -13.19 16.16 9.66
C LEU A 238 -13.33 16.04 8.14
N ASP A 239 -12.22 15.83 7.44
CA ASP A 239 -12.17 15.59 5.99
C ASP A 239 -12.76 14.22 5.58
N ASN A 240 -13.03 13.33 6.54
CA ASN A 240 -13.70 12.04 6.34
C ASN A 240 -15.22 12.09 6.59
N ILE A 241 -15.80 13.28 6.80
CA ILE A 241 -17.24 13.46 6.91
C ILE A 241 -17.82 13.78 5.53
N ALA A 242 -18.75 12.95 5.04
CA ALA A 242 -19.35 13.08 3.71
C ALA A 242 -20.63 13.94 3.68
N SER A 243 -21.36 14.03 4.79
CA SER A 243 -22.50 14.95 4.94
C SER A 243 -22.94 15.11 6.38
N LEU A 244 -23.58 16.24 6.68
CA LEU A 244 -24.36 16.48 7.89
C LEU A 244 -25.84 16.59 7.50
N LYS A 245 -26.73 15.95 8.27
CA LYS A 245 -28.20 16.06 8.10
C LYS A 245 -28.80 15.55 6.76
N GLY A 246 -28.03 14.83 5.94
CA GLY A 246 -28.50 14.33 4.64
C GLY A 246 -28.46 15.35 3.50
N GLU A 247 -27.85 16.53 3.70
CA GLU A 247 -27.47 17.43 2.61
C GLU A 247 -26.05 17.10 2.14
N SER A 248 -25.91 16.71 0.87
CA SER A 248 -24.65 16.23 0.28
C SER A 248 -23.58 17.33 0.30
N LEU A 249 -22.38 17.02 0.80
CA LEU A 249 -21.22 17.90 0.61
C LEU A 249 -20.78 17.83 -0.84
N ILE A 250 -20.76 18.96 -1.54
CA ILE A 250 -19.99 19.09 -2.78
C ILE A 250 -18.53 19.26 -2.35
N LEU A 251 -17.84 18.15 -2.12
CA LEU A 251 -16.38 18.12 -2.10
C LEU A 251 -15.90 18.58 -3.49
N ARG A 252 -15.25 19.73 -3.58
CA ARG A 252 -14.55 20.16 -4.81
C ARG A 252 -13.12 19.63 -4.83
#